data_AF-A0A286DYW6-F1
#
_entry.id   AF-A0A286DYW6-F1
#
_cell.length_a   1.000
_cell.length_b   1.000
_cell.length_c   1.000
_cell.angle_alpha   90.00
_cell.angle_beta   90.00
_cell.angle_gamma   90.00
#
_symmetry.space_group_name_H-M   'P 1'
#
loop_
_entity.id
_entity.type
_entity.pdbx_description
1 polymer ?
#
loop_
_entity_poly.entity_id
_entity_poly.type
_entity_poly.pdbx_seq_one_letter_code
_entity_poly.pdbx_strand_id
1 'polypeptide(L)'
;MRLSAGRGAAPEVLVRLAGFRARGRAARRRQALYVAYCVLLLTAIYAVPYLAALVDAAAGQRWRGPTAERAREAAPAALPALAALALLGAAQLAVWRGPVRLPAAAVHWLLPHPVPRAALLLPRLRLAWLVNGVGGALSGAVAALAVHAVGGGGAAWAATLAGAGGGAAVGLMGVAAAVWTQRHHPWFGRTWLRPVLTLLAVALLAHAWSAWASSSAGWARAALWSGPWGWAALPWAATAGRVSAAEGACGGVLAALAVAGALLVARRATLALPARVLRQQTRIAGVFTAALYGADPRVARAALSAPRRTRRATGRTVRVPRARWLLVPWRDLLGLLRAPLRTGSGVALWGVTVALLAAGHPAAGVAALVTGYLAAAQLVEPARLESENHERGAALPWPRGALALRHALLPGALLLLSSAPLVAFAPLAPAWVPALLGAASVSARRGAMPASVLLGTQTPLGDTGPIQAAFWLARAPLLVLPALVPTLLSGVSTAPAVAWSLAVGAAALTWTRASASRSA
;
A
#
# COMPACT_ATOMS: atom_id res chain seq x y z
N MET A 1 31.03 -29.21 -41.39
CA MET A 1 29.71 -28.90 -41.98
C MET A 1 29.60 -27.38 -42.16
N ARG A 2 30.05 -26.86 -43.31
CA ARG A 2 29.96 -25.43 -43.65
C ARG A 2 28.60 -25.20 -44.32
N LEU A 3 27.65 -24.61 -43.59
CA LEU A 3 26.38 -24.19 -44.16
C LEU A 3 26.66 -23.01 -45.10
N SER A 4 26.58 -23.26 -46.41
CA SER A 4 26.52 -22.21 -47.42
C SER A 4 25.30 -21.34 -47.15
N ALA A 5 25.54 -20.11 -46.68
CA ALA A 5 24.49 -19.13 -46.45
C ALA A 5 23.83 -18.76 -47.80
N GLY A 6 22.72 -19.42 -48.11
CA GLY A 6 21.88 -19.09 -49.26
C GLY A 6 21.35 -17.66 -49.12
N ARG A 7 21.86 -16.76 -49.96
CA ARG A 7 21.48 -15.32 -49.98
C ARG A 7 19.99 -15.10 -50.27
N GLY A 8 19.25 -16.12 -50.74
CA GLY A 8 17.81 -16.06 -51.03
C GLY A 8 16.87 -16.34 -49.84
N ALA A 9 17.33 -16.93 -48.73
CA ALA A 9 16.46 -17.31 -47.61
C ALA A 9 16.17 -16.17 -46.62
N ALA A 10 16.99 -15.11 -46.63
CA ALA A 10 16.86 -13.96 -45.74
C ALA A 10 15.56 -13.14 -45.91
N PRO A 11 15.09 -12.79 -47.13
CA PRO A 11 13.87 -11.99 -47.30
C PRO A 11 12.61 -12.73 -46.83
N GLU A 12 12.47 -14.03 -47.12
CA GLU A 12 11.32 -14.83 -46.71
C GLU A 12 11.20 -14.94 -45.18
N VAL A 13 12.32 -15.15 -44.49
CA VAL A 13 12.35 -15.21 -43.02
C VAL A 13 11.94 -13.86 -42.41
N LEU A 14 12.40 -12.74 -42.97
CA LEU A 14 12.04 -11.40 -42.49
C LEU A 14 10.54 -11.11 -42.71
N VAL A 15 9.98 -11.48 -43.86
CA VAL A 15 8.54 -11.36 -44.14
C VAL A 15 7.72 -12.21 -43.16
N ARG A 16 8.14 -13.46 -42.91
CA ARG A 16 7.46 -14.36 -41.96
C ARG A 16 7.51 -13.81 -40.52
N LEU A 17 8.66 -13.28 -40.10
CA LEU A 17 8.81 -12.61 -38.80
C LEU A 17 7.97 -11.33 -38.71
N ALA A 18 7.86 -10.55 -39.78
CA ALA A 18 7.00 -9.38 -39.83
C ALA A 18 5.51 -9.78 -39.65
N GLY A 19 5.09 -10.88 -40.29
CA GLY A 19 3.76 -11.48 -40.10
C GLY A 19 3.48 -11.89 -38.66
N PHE A 20 4.39 -12.63 -38.02
CA PHE A 20 4.26 -13.00 -36.60
C PHE A 20 4.21 -11.77 -35.68
N ARG A 21 5.03 -10.75 -35.94
CA ARG A 21 5.01 -9.48 -35.19
C ARG A 21 3.70 -8.73 -35.40
N ALA A 22 3.14 -8.72 -36.60
CA ALA A 22 1.85 -8.08 -36.90
C ALA A 22 0.71 -8.75 -36.14
N ARG A 23 0.61 -10.09 -36.18
CA ARG A 23 -0.39 -10.86 -35.41
C ARG A 23 -0.25 -10.64 -33.90
N GLY A 24 0.98 -10.68 -33.38
CA GLY A 24 1.24 -10.41 -31.97
C GLY A 24 0.87 -8.98 -31.54
N ARG A 25 1.13 -7.97 -32.39
CA ARG A 25 0.68 -6.59 -32.16
C ARG A 25 -0.84 -6.48 -32.19
N ALA A 26 -1.51 -7.12 -33.14
CA ALA A 26 -2.96 -7.15 -33.24
C ALA A 26 -3.61 -7.79 -32.00
N ALA A 27 -3.11 -8.95 -31.55
CA ALA A 27 -3.60 -9.61 -30.34
C ALA A 27 -3.42 -8.73 -29.09
N ARG A 28 -2.26 -8.08 -28.93
CA ARG A 28 -2.02 -7.14 -27.83
C ARG A 28 -2.92 -5.92 -27.90
N ARG A 29 -3.17 -5.37 -29.10
CA ARG A 29 -4.12 -4.27 -29.30
C ARG A 29 -5.53 -4.69 -28.90
N ARG A 30 -5.99 -5.87 -29.35
CA ARG A 30 -7.30 -6.42 -28.95
C ARG A 30 -7.42 -6.58 -27.43
N GLN A 31 -6.40 -7.16 -26.79
CA GLN A 31 -6.39 -7.30 -25.32
C GLN A 31 -6.39 -5.93 -24.61
N ALA A 32 -5.62 -4.95 -25.10
CA ALA A 32 -5.60 -3.61 -24.54
C ALA A 32 -6.94 -2.88 -24.72
N LEU A 33 -7.56 -3.02 -25.89
CA LEU A 33 -8.90 -2.48 -26.17
C LEU A 33 -9.96 -3.13 -25.29
N TYR A 34 -9.90 -4.45 -25.10
CA TYR A 34 -10.79 -5.17 -24.19
C TYR A 34 -10.63 -4.68 -22.73
N VAL A 35 -9.39 -4.54 -22.25
CA VAL A 35 -9.14 -3.98 -20.91
C VAL A 35 -9.65 -2.54 -20.81
N ALA A 36 -9.40 -1.70 -21.83
CA ALA A 36 -9.90 -0.33 -21.86
C ALA A 36 -11.44 -0.29 -21.86
N TYR A 37 -12.09 -1.18 -22.62
CA TYR A 37 -13.54 -1.35 -22.63
C TYR A 37 -14.06 -1.73 -21.24
N CYS A 38 -13.48 -2.74 -20.57
CA CYS A 38 -13.89 -3.13 -19.22
C CYS A 38 -13.71 -1.99 -18.21
N VAL A 39 -12.58 -1.27 -18.27
CA VAL A 39 -12.32 -0.11 -17.40
C VAL A 39 -13.34 1.00 -17.67
N LEU A 40 -13.63 1.30 -18.94
CA LEU A 40 -14.59 2.32 -19.32
C LEU A 40 -16.01 1.95 -18.89
N LEU A 41 -16.41 0.69 -19.09
CA LEU A 41 -17.70 0.17 -18.66
C LEU A 41 -17.87 0.24 -17.14
N LEU A 42 -16.88 -0.24 -16.38
CA LEU A 42 -16.90 -0.14 -14.91
C LEU A 42 -16.93 1.33 -14.44
N THR A 43 -16.19 2.20 -15.12
CA THR A 43 -16.18 3.64 -14.83
C THR A 43 -17.56 4.25 -15.11
N ALA A 44 -18.18 3.91 -16.23
CA ALA A 44 -19.50 4.39 -16.62
C ALA A 44 -20.59 3.94 -15.64
N ILE A 45 -20.56 2.68 -15.21
CA ILE A 45 -21.58 2.12 -14.30
C ILE A 45 -21.38 2.63 -12.88
N TYR A 46 -20.14 2.60 -12.36
CA TYR A 46 -19.90 2.90 -10.96
C TYR A 46 -19.46 4.34 -10.71
N ALA A 47 -18.54 4.90 -11.50
CA ALA A 47 -17.98 6.21 -11.19
C ALA A 47 -18.85 7.37 -11.67
N VAL A 48 -19.44 7.29 -12.87
CA VAL A 48 -20.21 8.39 -13.46
C VAL A 48 -21.41 8.81 -12.60
N PRO A 49 -22.23 7.92 -12.03
CA PRO A 49 -23.34 8.34 -11.18
C PRO A 49 -22.87 9.10 -9.93
N TYR A 50 -21.79 8.65 -9.28
CA TYR A 50 -21.22 9.37 -8.13
C TYR A 50 -20.59 10.70 -8.54
N LEU A 51 -19.98 10.79 -9.72
CA LEU A 51 -19.45 12.04 -10.26
C LEU A 51 -20.56 13.03 -10.61
N ALA A 52 -21.66 12.57 -11.21
CA ALA A 52 -22.83 13.40 -11.49
C ALA A 52 -23.42 13.93 -10.18
N ALA A 53 -23.63 13.06 -9.18
CA ALA A 53 -24.09 13.46 -7.85
C ALA A 53 -23.14 14.46 -7.19
N LEU A 54 -21.82 14.31 -7.39
CA LEU A 54 -20.82 15.26 -6.89
C LEU A 54 -20.88 16.62 -7.60
N VAL A 55 -21.06 16.63 -8.93
CA VAL A 55 -21.23 17.86 -9.73
C VAL A 55 -22.50 18.59 -9.32
N ASP A 56 -23.61 17.87 -9.14
CA ASP A 56 -24.88 18.46 -8.69
C ASP A 56 -24.78 19.00 -7.27
N ALA A 57 -24.10 18.26 -6.37
CA ALA A 57 -23.80 18.74 -5.03
C ALA A 57 -22.91 19.98 -5.05
N ALA A 58 -21.95 20.05 -5.99
CA ALA A 58 -21.07 21.20 -6.17
C ALA A 58 -21.81 22.43 -6.70
N ALA A 59 -22.64 22.27 -7.72
CA ALA A 59 -23.45 23.33 -8.30
C ALA A 59 -24.44 23.92 -7.29
N GLY A 60 -25.05 23.06 -6.45
CA GLY A 60 -25.99 23.49 -5.42
C GLY A 60 -25.38 23.84 -4.07
N GLN A 61 -24.05 23.73 -3.89
CA GLN A 61 -23.35 23.83 -2.59
C GLN A 61 -24.09 23.10 -1.45
N ARG A 62 -24.57 21.88 -1.76
CA ARG A 62 -25.54 21.15 -0.93
C ARG A 62 -24.90 20.50 0.29
N TRP A 63 -23.57 20.40 0.34
CA TRP A 63 -22.86 19.80 1.47
C TRP A 63 -22.52 20.87 2.50
N ARG A 64 -23.48 21.13 3.38
CA ARG A 64 -23.35 22.04 4.52
C ARG A 64 -23.31 21.26 5.82
N GLY A 65 -22.62 21.80 6.81
CA GLY A 65 -22.52 21.24 8.14
C GLY A 65 -21.09 21.23 8.69
N PRO A 66 -20.94 20.94 9.98
CA PRO A 66 -19.67 21.07 10.70
C PRO A 66 -18.57 20.15 10.17
N THR A 67 -18.93 18.98 9.62
CA THR A 67 -17.96 18.06 8.99
C THR A 67 -17.44 18.60 7.67
N ALA A 68 -18.30 19.29 6.92
CA ALA A 68 -17.98 19.90 5.65
C ALA A 68 -17.02 21.09 5.89
N GLU A 69 -17.34 21.97 6.84
CA GLU A 69 -16.48 23.10 7.22
C GLU A 69 -15.08 22.63 7.65
N ARG A 70 -15.00 21.60 8.51
CA ARG A 70 -13.71 20.98 8.89
C ARG A 70 -12.94 20.44 7.70
N ALA A 71 -13.61 19.81 6.74
CA ALA A 71 -12.96 19.32 5.52
C ALA A 71 -12.30 20.43 4.72
N ARG A 72 -13.03 21.55 4.57
CA ARG A 72 -12.56 22.73 3.86
C ARG A 72 -11.42 23.42 4.59
N GLU A 73 -11.42 23.43 5.91
CA GLU A 73 -10.37 24.00 6.74
C GLU A 73 -9.10 23.14 6.76
N ALA A 74 -9.26 21.82 6.75
CA ALA A 74 -8.15 20.87 6.75
C ALA A 74 -7.44 20.77 5.39
N ALA A 75 -8.15 21.00 4.29
CA ALA A 75 -7.67 20.75 2.94
C ALA A 75 -6.29 21.39 2.61
N PRO A 76 -5.99 22.65 2.98
CA PRO A 76 -4.66 23.25 2.74
C PRO A 76 -3.49 22.51 3.42
N ALA A 77 -3.72 21.84 4.54
CA ALA A 77 -2.70 21.02 5.22
C ALA A 77 -2.73 19.55 4.77
N ALA A 78 -3.93 19.01 4.53
CA ALA A 78 -4.12 17.61 4.14
C ALA A 78 -3.67 17.33 2.70
N LEU A 79 -3.95 18.22 1.74
CA LEU A 79 -3.61 17.99 0.32
C LEU A 79 -2.09 17.88 0.07
N PRO A 80 -1.22 18.75 0.61
CA PRO A 80 0.23 18.58 0.51
C PRO A 80 0.72 17.27 1.13
N ALA A 81 0.15 16.88 2.28
CA ALA A 81 0.50 15.62 2.94
C ALA A 81 0.09 14.40 2.09
N LEU A 82 -1.11 14.41 1.52
CA LEU A 82 -1.60 13.38 0.60
C LEU A 82 -0.76 13.31 -0.69
N ALA A 83 -0.37 14.46 -1.25
CA ALA A 83 0.52 14.52 -2.40
C ALA A 83 1.90 13.94 -2.07
N ALA A 84 2.49 14.29 -0.93
CA ALA A 84 3.76 13.72 -0.47
C ALA A 84 3.66 12.20 -0.23
N LEU A 85 2.55 11.73 0.34
CA LEU A 85 2.24 10.31 0.50
C LEU A 85 2.10 9.60 -0.85
N ALA A 86 1.48 10.22 -1.85
CA ALA A 86 1.37 9.67 -3.20
C ALA A 86 2.74 9.53 -3.86
N LEU A 87 3.62 10.54 -3.75
CA LEU A 87 5.00 10.47 -4.24
C LEU A 87 5.79 9.35 -3.55
N LEU A 88 5.64 9.25 -2.23
CA LEU A 88 6.28 8.20 -1.45
C LEU A 88 5.77 6.82 -1.83
N GLY A 89 4.45 6.68 -1.99
CA GLY A 89 3.78 5.45 -2.43
C GLY A 89 4.26 5.03 -3.82
N ALA A 90 4.38 5.98 -4.75
CA ALA A 90 4.93 5.73 -6.09
C ALA A 90 6.38 5.24 -6.03
N ALA A 91 7.23 5.87 -5.21
CA ALA A 91 8.60 5.43 -4.97
C ALA A 91 8.65 4.01 -4.37
N GLN A 92 7.81 3.72 -3.37
CA GLN A 92 7.73 2.38 -2.76
C GLN A 92 7.20 1.32 -3.71
N LEU A 93 6.24 1.66 -4.58
CA LEU A 93 5.72 0.74 -5.58
C LEU A 93 6.77 0.44 -6.65
N ALA A 94 7.56 1.45 -7.03
CA ALA A 94 8.61 1.35 -8.03
C ALA A 94 9.70 0.33 -7.68
N VAL A 95 9.89 0.04 -6.39
CA VAL A 95 10.78 -1.01 -5.90
C VAL A 95 10.51 -2.35 -6.59
N TRP A 96 9.24 -2.71 -6.69
CA TRP A 96 8.83 -4.04 -7.14
C TRP A 96 8.16 -3.98 -8.51
N ARG A 97 7.49 -2.87 -8.81
CA ARG A 97 6.82 -2.57 -10.07
C ARG A 97 7.24 -1.17 -10.51
N GLY A 98 8.41 -1.07 -11.13
CA GLY A 98 8.88 0.17 -11.75
C GLY A 98 7.90 0.68 -12.83
N PRO A 99 7.86 1.99 -13.11
CA PRO A 99 7.02 2.56 -14.17
C PRO A 99 7.50 2.12 -15.56
N VAL A 100 8.80 1.88 -15.72
CA VAL A 100 9.39 1.39 -16.97
C VAL A 100 9.61 -0.12 -16.86
N ARG A 101 8.73 -0.89 -17.53
CA ARG A 101 8.79 -2.36 -17.58
C ARG A 101 8.91 -2.87 -19.01
N LEU A 102 9.81 -3.83 -19.19
CA LEU A 102 9.94 -4.60 -20.41
C LEU A 102 9.25 -5.96 -20.25
N PRO A 103 8.63 -6.51 -21.31
CA PRO A 103 8.13 -7.88 -21.28
C PRO A 103 9.30 -8.86 -21.11
N ALA A 104 9.06 -10.00 -20.46
CA ALA A 104 10.09 -10.99 -20.17
C ALA A 104 10.91 -11.40 -21.40
N ALA A 105 10.24 -11.61 -22.54
CA ALA A 105 10.90 -11.89 -23.80
C ALA A 105 11.91 -10.79 -24.21
N ALA A 106 11.55 -9.51 -24.11
CA ALA A 106 12.47 -8.42 -24.44
C ALA A 106 13.66 -8.34 -23.46
N VAL A 107 13.42 -8.66 -22.19
CA VAL A 107 14.47 -8.67 -21.18
C VAL A 107 15.50 -9.77 -21.43
N HIS A 108 15.05 -10.97 -21.81
CA HIS A 108 15.94 -12.10 -22.09
C HIS A 108 16.62 -12.00 -23.46
N TRP A 109 15.91 -11.51 -24.49
CA TRP A 109 16.38 -11.52 -25.88
C TRP A 109 16.91 -10.19 -26.40
N LEU A 110 16.55 -9.03 -25.84
CA LEU A 110 16.98 -7.73 -26.39
C LEU A 110 18.00 -7.02 -25.50
N LEU A 111 17.91 -7.16 -24.17
CA LEU A 111 18.88 -6.52 -23.27
C LEU A 111 20.34 -7.02 -23.40
N PRO A 112 20.62 -8.28 -23.77
CA PRO A 112 22.00 -8.71 -24.03
C PRO A 112 22.60 -8.14 -25.32
N HIS A 113 21.76 -7.73 -26.27
CA HIS A 113 22.20 -7.26 -27.58
C HIS A 113 22.41 -5.74 -27.59
N PRO A 114 23.24 -5.20 -28.50
CA PRO A 114 23.53 -3.77 -28.62
C PRO A 114 22.35 -3.00 -29.26
N VAL A 115 21.14 -3.14 -28.73
CA VAL A 115 19.96 -2.40 -29.16
C VAL A 115 19.93 -1.04 -28.45
N PRO A 116 19.63 0.07 -29.14
CA PRO A 116 19.54 1.38 -28.51
C PRO A 116 18.51 1.38 -27.38
N ARG A 117 18.97 1.53 -26.13
CA ARG A 117 18.11 1.51 -24.92
C ARG A 117 17.00 2.54 -24.97
N ALA A 118 17.25 3.68 -25.61
CA ALA A 118 16.26 4.74 -25.78
C ALA A 118 15.01 4.25 -26.51
N ALA A 119 15.17 3.50 -27.60
CA ALA A 119 14.06 2.96 -28.40
C ALA A 119 13.21 1.95 -27.60
N LEU A 120 13.83 1.23 -26.65
CA LEU A 120 13.13 0.23 -25.82
C LEU A 120 12.44 0.85 -24.60
N LEU A 121 13.09 1.81 -23.93
CA LEU A 121 12.66 2.29 -22.61
C LEU A 121 11.83 3.59 -22.66
N LEU A 122 12.12 4.52 -23.58
CA LEU A 122 11.42 5.81 -23.62
C LEU A 122 9.93 5.72 -23.98
N PRO A 123 9.48 4.85 -24.90
CA PRO A 123 8.05 4.68 -25.15
C PRO A 123 7.29 4.21 -23.91
N ARG A 124 7.93 3.39 -23.07
CA ARG A 124 7.36 2.91 -21.80
C ARG A 124 7.28 4.02 -20.75
N LEU A 125 8.32 4.86 -20.68
CA LEU A 125 8.33 6.04 -19.83
C LEU A 125 7.21 7.02 -20.21
N ARG A 126 7.06 7.32 -21.51
CA ARG A 126 5.99 8.21 -22.00
C ARG A 126 4.61 7.67 -21.67
N LEU A 127 4.38 6.36 -21.83
CA LEU A 127 3.12 5.74 -21.42
C LEU A 127 2.91 5.87 -19.91
N ALA A 128 3.95 5.69 -19.09
CA ALA A 128 3.85 5.87 -17.65
C ALA A 128 3.50 7.32 -17.29
N TRP A 129 4.12 8.32 -17.94
CA TRP A 129 3.77 9.74 -17.79
C TRP A 129 2.32 10.01 -18.16
N LEU A 130 1.86 9.51 -19.31
CA LEU A 130 0.48 9.69 -19.76
C LEU A 130 -0.50 9.10 -18.74
N VAL A 131 -0.31 7.83 -18.36
CA VAL A 131 -1.24 7.13 -17.46
C VAL A 131 -1.27 7.77 -16.06
N ASN A 132 -0.12 8.09 -15.48
CA ASN A 132 -0.08 8.69 -14.14
C ASN A 132 -0.44 10.18 -14.15
N GLY A 133 -0.11 10.90 -15.23
CA GLY A 133 -0.51 12.29 -15.41
C GLY A 133 -2.02 12.43 -15.56
N VAL A 134 -2.65 11.62 -16.42
CA VAL A 134 -4.12 11.58 -16.58
C VAL A 134 -4.80 11.08 -15.30
N GLY A 135 -4.33 9.98 -14.71
CA GLY A 135 -4.88 9.46 -13.46
C GLY A 135 -4.77 10.47 -12.30
N GLY A 136 -3.63 11.18 -12.21
CA GLY A 136 -3.42 12.28 -11.27
C GLY A 136 -4.35 13.46 -11.54
N ALA A 137 -4.50 13.88 -12.80
CA ALA A 137 -5.39 14.97 -13.18
C ALA A 137 -6.85 14.67 -12.80
N LEU A 138 -7.33 13.47 -13.11
CA LEU A 138 -8.69 13.05 -12.79
C LEU A 138 -8.91 13.02 -11.27
N SER A 139 -7.99 12.42 -10.51
CA SER A 139 -8.10 12.37 -9.04
C SER A 139 -8.02 13.75 -8.38
N GLY A 140 -7.15 14.65 -8.88
CA GLY A 140 -7.08 16.03 -8.43
C GLY A 140 -8.32 16.86 -8.77
N ALA A 141 -8.89 16.68 -9.96
CA ALA A 141 -10.14 17.31 -10.39
C ALA A 141 -11.31 16.92 -9.46
N VAL A 142 -11.45 15.62 -9.17
CA VAL A 142 -12.48 15.08 -8.28
C VAL A 142 -12.29 15.59 -6.84
N ALA A 143 -11.06 15.57 -6.32
CA ALA A 143 -10.77 16.10 -4.99
C ALA A 143 -11.11 17.60 -4.88
N ALA A 144 -10.72 18.41 -5.88
CA ALA A 144 -11.03 19.84 -5.89
C ALA A 144 -12.53 20.13 -6.01
N LEU A 145 -13.25 19.37 -6.85
CA LEU A 145 -14.70 19.49 -6.97
C LEU A 145 -15.39 19.10 -5.66
N ALA A 146 -14.93 18.05 -4.98
CA ALA A 146 -15.47 17.64 -3.69
C ALA A 146 -15.26 18.71 -2.61
N VAL A 147 -14.09 19.35 -2.55
CA VAL A 147 -13.90 20.45 -1.60
C VAL A 147 -14.69 21.69 -2.01
N HIS A 148 -14.89 21.94 -3.31
CA HIS A 148 -15.74 23.02 -3.78
C HIS A 148 -17.21 22.80 -3.40
N ALA A 149 -17.72 21.56 -3.46
CA ALA A 149 -19.09 21.21 -3.07
C ALA A 149 -19.42 21.48 -1.60
N VAL A 150 -18.37 21.57 -0.78
CA VAL A 150 -18.41 21.86 0.65
C VAL A 150 -18.40 23.38 0.93
N GLY A 151 -18.54 24.22 -0.10
CA GLY A 151 -18.68 25.67 0.00
C GLY A 151 -17.48 26.47 -0.49
N GLY A 152 -16.67 25.92 -1.40
CA GLY A 152 -15.58 26.68 -2.03
C GLY A 152 -16.08 27.98 -2.67
N GLY A 153 -15.32 29.06 -2.48
CA GLY A 153 -15.56 30.30 -3.23
C GLY A 153 -15.20 30.13 -4.72
N GLY A 154 -15.68 31.06 -5.55
CA GLY A 154 -15.31 31.13 -6.97
C GLY A 154 -16.06 30.14 -7.88
N ALA A 155 -15.58 30.02 -9.12
CA ALA A 155 -16.21 29.15 -10.11
C ALA A 155 -15.72 27.70 -9.98
N ALA A 156 -16.66 26.74 -9.91
CA ALA A 156 -16.37 25.31 -9.76
C ALA A 156 -15.35 24.80 -10.81
N TRP A 157 -15.51 25.22 -12.06
CA TRP A 157 -14.61 24.81 -13.15
C TRP A 157 -13.15 25.25 -12.93
N ALA A 158 -12.94 26.43 -12.34
CA ALA A 158 -11.60 26.93 -12.07
C ALA A 158 -10.93 26.09 -10.96
N ALA A 159 -11.67 25.76 -9.91
CA ALA A 159 -11.20 24.85 -8.86
C ALA A 159 -10.89 23.46 -9.43
N THR A 160 -11.76 22.93 -10.31
CA THR A 160 -11.55 21.63 -10.97
C THR A 160 -10.31 21.62 -11.85
N LEU A 161 -10.07 22.67 -12.66
CA LEU A 161 -8.86 22.79 -13.49
C LEU A 161 -7.59 22.95 -12.63
N ALA A 162 -7.65 23.74 -11.57
CA ALA A 162 -6.53 23.90 -10.63
C ALA A 162 -6.20 22.57 -9.93
N GLY A 163 -7.23 21.84 -9.48
CA GLY A 163 -7.11 20.49 -8.95
C GLY A 163 -6.53 19.51 -9.96
N ALA A 164 -6.99 19.56 -11.21
CA ALA A 164 -6.48 18.72 -12.30
C ALA A 164 -5.00 18.99 -12.59
N GLY A 165 -4.59 20.26 -12.64
CA GLY A 165 -3.20 20.67 -12.81
C GLY A 165 -2.31 20.19 -11.66
N GLY A 166 -2.74 20.40 -10.42
CA GLY A 166 -2.03 19.94 -9.23
C GLY A 166 -1.90 18.42 -9.18
N GLY A 167 -2.98 17.70 -9.44
CA GLY A 167 -3.00 16.24 -9.51
C GLY A 167 -2.13 15.68 -10.62
N ALA A 168 -2.13 16.29 -11.81
CA ALA A 168 -1.25 15.93 -12.92
C ALA A 168 0.23 16.11 -12.53
N ALA A 169 0.55 17.22 -11.87
CA ALA A 169 1.91 17.50 -11.40
C ALA A 169 2.38 16.41 -10.42
N VAL A 170 1.55 16.06 -9.42
CA VAL A 170 1.84 14.97 -8.46
C VAL A 170 2.02 13.63 -9.17
N GLY A 171 1.16 13.29 -10.13
CA GLY A 171 1.25 12.05 -10.91
C GLY A 171 2.55 11.94 -11.71
N LEU A 172 2.93 13.02 -12.41
CA LEU A 172 4.16 13.08 -13.20
C LEU A 172 5.43 13.04 -12.32
N MET A 173 5.43 13.80 -11.23
CA MET A 173 6.51 13.74 -10.22
C MET A 173 6.60 12.35 -9.58
N GLY A 174 5.46 11.68 -9.36
CA GLY A 174 5.41 10.30 -8.87
C GLY A 174 6.12 9.32 -9.79
N VAL A 175 5.94 9.46 -11.12
CA VAL A 175 6.69 8.66 -12.10
C VAL A 175 8.19 8.97 -12.04
N ALA A 176 8.57 10.23 -11.89
CA ALA A 176 9.98 10.59 -11.78
C ALA A 176 10.64 10.03 -10.51
N ALA A 177 9.99 10.17 -9.36
CA ALA A 177 10.43 9.57 -8.09
C ALA A 177 10.51 8.04 -8.20
N ALA A 178 9.54 7.42 -8.88
CA ALA A 178 9.51 6.00 -9.14
C ALA A 178 10.67 5.54 -10.05
N VAL A 179 10.96 6.22 -11.15
CA VAL A 179 12.13 5.91 -12.01
C VAL A 179 13.45 6.14 -11.26
N TRP A 180 13.54 7.23 -10.51
CA TRP A 180 14.74 7.54 -9.71
C TRP A 180 15.01 6.44 -8.69
N THR A 181 13.94 6.00 -8.02
CA THR A 181 13.98 4.87 -7.11
C THR A 181 14.37 3.61 -7.85
N GLN A 182 13.75 3.28 -8.98
CA GLN A 182 14.09 2.11 -9.80
C GLN A 182 15.59 2.07 -10.18
N ARG A 183 16.19 3.21 -10.52
CA ARG A 183 17.62 3.31 -10.85
C ARG A 183 18.52 3.09 -9.63
N HIS A 184 18.23 3.78 -8.53
CA HIS A 184 19.08 3.80 -7.34
C HIS A 184 18.64 2.80 -6.27
N HIS A 185 17.65 1.93 -6.56
CA HIS A 185 16.95 1.21 -5.52
C HIS A 185 17.93 0.35 -4.70
N PRO A 186 17.88 0.44 -3.36
CA PRO A 186 18.75 -0.25 -2.43
C PRO A 186 18.53 -1.77 -2.31
N TRP A 187 18.15 -2.48 -3.38
CA TRP A 187 18.52 -3.92 -3.43
C TRP A 187 20.03 -4.09 -3.28
N PHE A 188 20.80 -3.01 -3.52
CA PHE A 188 22.25 -2.93 -3.40
C PHE A 188 22.78 -2.05 -2.25
N GLY A 189 21.96 -1.50 -1.34
CA GLY A 189 22.53 -0.79 -0.16
C GLY A 189 21.62 0.11 0.68
N ARG A 190 21.74 -0.02 2.03
CA ARG A 190 21.14 0.80 3.11
C ARG A 190 19.62 0.66 3.34
N THR A 191 19.30 -0.29 4.24
CA THR A 191 17.98 -0.63 4.78
C THR A 191 17.34 0.45 5.69
N TRP A 192 18.09 1.48 6.11
CA TRP A 192 17.65 2.45 7.12
C TRP A 192 16.72 3.56 6.60
N LEU A 193 16.64 3.76 5.28
CA LEU A 193 15.73 4.78 4.72
C LEU A 193 14.27 4.35 4.75
N ARG A 194 13.97 3.05 4.65
CA ARG A 194 12.60 2.53 4.71
C ARG A 194 11.85 2.87 6.00
N PRO A 195 12.40 2.64 7.21
CA PRO A 195 11.71 2.97 8.45
C PRO A 195 11.51 4.48 8.55
N VAL A 196 12.48 5.29 8.11
CA VAL A 196 12.34 6.75 8.04
C VAL A 196 11.20 7.14 7.11
N LEU A 197 11.12 6.56 5.92
CA LEU A 197 10.04 6.83 4.97
C LEU A 197 8.68 6.36 5.49
N THR A 198 8.59 5.23 6.20
CA THR A 198 7.34 4.81 6.84
C THR A 198 6.95 5.71 8.00
N LEU A 199 7.91 6.14 8.82
CA LEU A 199 7.66 7.09 9.90
C LEU A 199 7.22 8.45 9.34
N LEU A 200 7.84 8.90 8.25
CA LEU A 200 7.42 10.09 7.52
C LEU A 200 6.01 9.93 6.96
N ALA A 201 5.68 8.78 6.37
CA ALA A 201 4.32 8.50 5.90
C ALA A 201 3.30 8.57 7.06
N VAL A 202 3.63 7.94 8.19
CA VAL A 202 2.80 7.97 9.39
C VAL A 202 2.66 9.39 9.91
N ALA A 203 3.73 10.17 9.97
CA ALA A 203 3.71 11.57 10.40
C ALA A 203 2.87 12.44 9.45
N LEU A 204 2.95 12.23 8.14
CA LEU A 204 2.12 12.95 7.16
C LEU A 204 0.64 12.57 7.26
N LEU A 205 0.32 11.29 7.48
CA LEU A 205 -1.05 10.84 7.74
C LEU A 205 -1.58 11.43 9.06
N ALA A 206 -0.78 11.39 10.12
CA ALA A 206 -1.11 11.99 11.40
C ALA A 206 -1.31 13.50 11.28
N HIS A 207 -0.50 14.18 10.47
CA HIS A 207 -0.64 15.62 10.19
C HIS A 207 -1.91 15.93 9.40
N ALA A 208 -2.21 15.16 8.33
CA ALA A 208 -3.46 15.31 7.59
C ALA A 208 -4.68 15.07 8.47
N TRP A 209 -4.59 14.09 9.39
CA TRP A 209 -5.62 13.80 10.38
C TRP A 209 -5.73 14.88 11.45
N SER A 210 -4.61 15.38 11.98
CA SER A 210 -4.61 16.44 12.99
C SER A 210 -5.14 17.75 12.42
N ALA A 211 -4.86 18.05 11.14
CA ALA A 211 -5.45 19.18 10.44
C ALA A 211 -6.97 19.03 10.27
N TRP A 212 -7.48 17.80 10.16
CA TRP A 212 -8.91 17.53 10.17
C TRP A 212 -9.53 17.68 11.57
N ALA A 213 -8.81 17.23 12.60
CA ALA A 213 -9.30 17.24 13.97
C ALA A 213 -9.15 18.59 14.69
N SER A 214 -8.15 19.39 14.31
CA SER A 214 -7.84 20.69 14.91
C SER A 214 -8.00 21.81 13.89
N SER A 215 -8.74 22.85 14.24
CA SER A 215 -8.96 24.05 13.42
C SER A 215 -7.74 24.99 13.37
N SER A 216 -6.52 24.49 13.65
CA SER A 216 -5.34 25.35 13.77
C SER A 216 -4.78 25.78 12.40
N ALA A 217 -5.10 27.01 12.00
CA ALA A 217 -4.78 27.56 10.68
C ALA A 217 -3.26 27.76 10.42
N GLY A 218 -2.42 27.80 11.45
CA GLY A 218 -1.01 28.21 11.34
C GLY A 218 -0.14 27.27 10.49
N TRP A 219 -0.36 25.96 10.54
CA TRP A 219 0.48 24.98 9.86
C TRP A 219 0.13 24.78 8.38
N ALA A 220 -1.07 25.15 7.97
CA ALA A 220 -1.56 24.99 6.60
C ALA A 220 -0.69 25.74 5.57
N ARG A 221 -0.29 26.97 5.87
CA ARG A 221 0.54 27.77 4.94
C ARG A 221 1.95 27.20 4.81
N ALA A 222 2.55 26.74 5.91
CA ALA A 222 3.84 26.07 5.89
C ALA A 222 3.78 24.76 5.07
N ALA A 223 2.69 23.99 5.19
CA ALA A 223 2.48 22.78 4.41
C ALA A 223 2.40 23.07 2.89
N LEU A 224 1.69 24.12 2.48
CA LEU A 224 1.60 24.55 1.07
C LEU A 224 2.96 24.96 0.48
N TRP A 225 3.84 25.55 1.28
CA TRP A 225 5.17 25.99 0.86
C TRP A 225 6.29 24.96 1.11
N SER A 226 5.96 23.80 1.66
CA SER A 226 6.94 22.77 2.08
C SER A 226 7.71 22.10 0.94
N GLY A 227 7.31 22.31 -0.32
CA GLY A 227 8.02 21.78 -1.49
C GLY A 227 7.09 21.52 -2.67
N PRO A 228 7.54 20.75 -3.67
CA PRO A 228 6.80 20.57 -4.92
C PRO A 228 5.44 19.86 -4.77
N TRP A 229 5.26 19.06 -3.71
CA TRP A 229 3.95 18.49 -3.35
C TRP A 229 2.97 19.53 -2.78
N GLY A 230 3.48 20.56 -2.09
CA GLY A 230 2.68 21.68 -1.60
C GLY A 230 2.40 22.72 -2.68
N TRP A 231 3.39 23.04 -3.52
CA TRP A 231 3.23 23.99 -4.62
C TRP A 231 2.15 23.58 -5.60
N ALA A 232 1.99 22.26 -5.82
CA ALA A 232 0.92 21.70 -6.65
C ALA A 232 -0.50 21.98 -6.09
N ALA A 233 -0.64 22.24 -4.79
CA ALA A 233 -1.92 22.55 -4.15
C ALA A 233 -2.23 24.06 -4.08
N LEU A 234 -1.23 24.94 -4.29
CA LEU A 234 -1.38 26.40 -4.22
C LEU A 234 -2.39 26.98 -5.22
N PRO A 235 -2.43 26.58 -6.51
CA PRO A 235 -3.44 27.08 -7.45
C PRO A 235 -4.86 26.79 -6.98
N TRP A 236 -5.09 25.59 -6.45
CA TRP A 236 -6.38 25.21 -5.89
C TRP A 236 -6.71 26.02 -4.64
N ALA A 237 -5.75 26.18 -3.72
CA ALA A 237 -5.94 26.98 -2.50
C ALA A 237 -6.30 28.44 -2.83
N ALA A 238 -5.76 29.00 -3.92
CA ALA A 238 -6.11 30.33 -4.40
C ALA A 238 -7.57 30.38 -4.90
N THR A 239 -8.02 29.40 -5.69
CA THR A 239 -9.42 29.31 -6.12
C THR A 239 -10.38 29.14 -4.95
N ALA A 240 -9.95 28.50 -3.86
CA ALA A 240 -10.74 28.32 -2.65
C ALA A 240 -10.73 29.56 -1.71
N GLY A 241 -10.02 30.64 -2.07
CA GLY A 241 -9.87 31.85 -1.27
C GLY A 241 -9.01 31.67 -0.02
N ARG A 242 -8.15 30.64 0.02
CA ARG A 242 -7.28 30.33 1.17
C ARG A 242 -5.91 31.01 1.09
N VAL A 243 -5.49 31.39 -0.12
CA VAL A 243 -4.26 32.14 -0.40
C VAL A 243 -4.55 33.17 -1.50
N SER A 244 -3.64 34.11 -1.70
CA SER A 244 -3.80 35.12 -2.76
C SER A 244 -3.64 34.53 -4.17
N ALA A 245 -4.21 35.20 -5.18
CA ALA A 245 -4.06 34.80 -6.58
C ALA A 245 -2.59 34.78 -7.04
N ALA A 246 -1.77 35.72 -6.54
CA ALA A 246 -0.33 35.79 -6.82
C ALA A 246 0.41 34.57 -6.26
N GLU A 247 0.08 34.14 -5.03
CA GLU A 247 0.64 32.91 -4.45
C GLU A 247 0.21 31.66 -5.23
N GLY A 248 -1.05 31.62 -5.68
CA GLY A 248 -1.55 30.54 -6.54
C GLY A 248 -0.79 30.45 -7.86
N ALA A 249 -0.56 31.58 -8.53
CA ALA A 249 0.20 31.66 -9.77
C ALA A 249 1.68 31.27 -9.56
N CYS A 250 2.31 31.80 -8.52
CA CYS A 250 3.69 31.45 -8.15
C CYS A 250 3.84 29.94 -7.87
N GLY A 251 2.91 29.36 -7.09
CA GLY A 251 2.86 27.93 -6.84
C GLY A 251 2.68 27.09 -8.11
N GLY A 252 1.81 27.53 -9.02
CA GLY A 252 1.62 26.89 -10.32
C GLY A 252 2.90 26.88 -11.17
N VAL A 253 3.61 28.00 -11.24
CA VAL A 253 4.90 28.10 -11.96
C VAL A 253 5.96 27.20 -11.31
N LEU A 254 6.10 27.25 -9.99
CA LEU A 254 7.04 26.40 -9.25
C LEU A 254 6.74 24.90 -9.44
N ALA A 255 5.47 24.51 -9.41
CA ALA A 255 5.04 23.14 -9.68
C ALA A 255 5.37 22.71 -11.13
N ALA A 256 5.12 23.58 -12.12
CA ALA A 256 5.46 23.31 -13.52
C ALA A 256 6.97 23.13 -13.73
N LEU A 257 7.80 23.99 -13.11
CA LEU A 257 9.26 23.88 -13.13
C LEU A 257 9.75 22.59 -12.46
N ALA A 258 9.17 22.24 -11.31
CA ALA A 258 9.48 20.99 -10.60
C ALA A 258 9.13 19.76 -11.47
N VAL A 259 7.97 19.76 -12.13
CA VAL A 259 7.57 18.71 -13.07
C VAL A 259 8.55 18.63 -14.24
N ALA A 260 8.88 19.75 -14.89
CA ALA A 260 9.83 19.77 -16.00
C ALA A 260 11.20 19.17 -15.60
N GLY A 261 11.75 19.62 -14.45
CA GLY A 261 12.98 19.07 -13.89
C GLY A 261 12.87 17.57 -13.59
N ALA A 262 11.77 17.14 -12.98
CA ALA A 262 11.51 15.75 -12.65
C ALA A 262 11.42 14.85 -13.90
N LEU A 263 10.78 15.32 -14.98
CA LEU A 263 10.69 14.60 -16.26
C LEU A 263 12.06 14.46 -16.94
N LEU A 264 12.89 15.51 -16.90
CA LEU A 264 14.27 15.47 -17.42
C LEU A 264 15.13 14.47 -16.64
N VAL A 265 15.06 14.50 -15.31
CA VAL A 265 15.75 13.55 -14.42
C VAL A 265 15.27 12.13 -14.68
N ALA A 266 13.96 11.90 -14.81
CA ALA A 266 13.37 10.61 -15.12
C ALA A 266 13.82 10.07 -16.48
N ARG A 267 13.89 10.92 -17.51
CA ARG A 267 14.39 10.54 -18.83
C ARG A 267 15.85 10.07 -18.76
N ARG A 268 16.73 10.85 -18.12
CA ARG A 268 18.15 10.48 -17.93
C ARG A 268 18.29 9.20 -17.10
N ALA A 269 17.56 9.10 -15.99
CA ALA A 269 17.60 7.93 -15.12
C ALA A 269 17.09 6.65 -15.81
N THR A 270 16.07 6.77 -16.67
CA THR A 270 15.52 5.64 -17.44
C THR A 270 16.56 5.05 -18.38
N LEU A 271 17.32 5.89 -19.09
CA LEU A 271 18.36 5.42 -20.01
C LEU A 271 19.53 4.74 -19.27
N ALA A 272 19.79 5.17 -18.04
CA ALA A 272 20.81 4.61 -17.15
C ALA A 272 20.34 3.39 -16.33
N LEU A 273 19.14 2.84 -16.59
CA LEU A 273 18.64 1.69 -15.82
C LEU A 273 19.52 0.44 -16.01
N PRO A 274 20.01 -0.20 -14.93
CA PRO A 274 20.77 -1.44 -15.03
C PRO A 274 19.89 -2.60 -15.52
N ALA A 275 20.40 -3.41 -16.46
CA ALA A 275 19.69 -4.58 -16.99
C ALA A 275 19.29 -5.59 -15.90
N ARG A 276 20.11 -5.72 -14.84
CA ARG A 276 19.81 -6.56 -13.66
C ARG A 276 18.51 -6.16 -12.95
N VAL A 277 18.23 -4.85 -12.85
CA VAL A 277 17.01 -4.34 -12.22
C VAL A 277 15.79 -4.71 -13.08
N LEU A 278 15.88 -4.52 -14.40
CA LEU A 278 14.81 -4.86 -15.33
C LEU A 278 14.50 -6.37 -15.32
N ARG A 279 15.55 -7.22 -15.30
CA ARG A 279 15.42 -8.69 -15.17
C ARG A 279 14.68 -9.07 -13.90
N GLN A 280 15.13 -8.52 -12.79
CA GLN A 280 14.62 -8.88 -11.49
C GLN A 280 13.19 -8.39 -11.27
N GLN A 281 12.85 -7.17 -11.70
CA GLN A 281 11.46 -6.68 -11.67
C GLN A 281 10.52 -7.49 -12.54
N THR A 282 10.99 -7.96 -13.70
CA THR A 282 10.20 -8.84 -14.57
C THR A 282 9.92 -10.17 -13.87
N ARG A 283 10.93 -10.78 -13.24
CA ARG A 283 10.75 -12.00 -12.44
C ARG A 283 9.77 -11.79 -11.30
N ILE A 284 9.96 -10.75 -10.50
CA ILE A 284 9.10 -10.45 -9.35
C ILE A 284 7.67 -10.20 -9.81
N ALA A 285 7.48 -9.42 -10.87
CA ALA A 285 6.14 -9.13 -11.35
C ALA A 285 5.45 -10.36 -11.95
N GLY A 286 6.19 -11.28 -12.58
CA GLY A 286 5.64 -12.58 -13.01
C GLY A 286 5.15 -13.40 -11.82
N VAL A 287 6.00 -13.60 -10.80
CA VAL A 287 5.62 -14.36 -9.59
C VAL A 287 4.50 -13.66 -8.82
N PHE A 288 4.52 -12.33 -8.72
CA PHE A 288 3.46 -11.56 -8.06
C PHE A 288 2.14 -11.65 -8.80
N THR A 289 2.15 -11.60 -10.14
CA THR A 289 0.94 -11.74 -10.95
C THR A 289 0.37 -13.15 -10.82
N ALA A 290 1.22 -14.18 -10.85
CA ALA A 290 0.80 -15.56 -10.58
C ALA A 290 0.23 -15.71 -9.16
N ALA A 291 0.85 -15.07 -8.17
CA ALA A 291 0.36 -15.06 -6.80
C ALA A 291 -0.98 -14.32 -6.65
N LEU A 292 -1.20 -13.22 -7.38
CA LEU A 292 -2.49 -12.53 -7.40
C LEU A 292 -3.59 -13.40 -8.02
N TYR A 293 -3.30 -14.06 -9.14
CA TYR A 293 -4.27 -14.98 -9.76
C TYR A 293 -4.54 -16.21 -8.90
N GLY A 294 -3.54 -16.70 -8.16
CA GLY A 294 -3.71 -17.75 -7.15
C GLY A 294 -4.23 -17.23 -5.81
N ALA A 295 -4.60 -15.95 -5.70
CA ALA A 295 -5.04 -15.28 -4.48
C ALA A 295 -4.16 -15.61 -3.24
N ASP A 296 -2.85 -15.77 -3.46
CA ASP A 296 -1.88 -16.10 -2.42
C ASP A 296 -1.00 -14.88 -2.07
N PRO A 297 -1.42 -14.05 -1.10
CA PRO A 297 -0.61 -12.93 -0.65
C PRO A 297 0.73 -13.37 -0.02
N ARG A 298 0.90 -14.65 0.34
CA ARG A 298 2.18 -15.21 0.85
C ARG A 298 3.19 -15.26 -0.26
N VAL A 299 2.87 -15.89 -1.38
CA VAL A 299 3.76 -15.99 -2.55
C VAL A 299 4.04 -14.61 -3.10
N ALA A 300 3.04 -13.73 -3.13
CA ALA A 300 3.23 -12.32 -3.49
C ALA A 300 4.29 -11.66 -2.58
N ARG A 301 4.14 -11.73 -1.26
CA ARG A 301 5.10 -11.16 -0.29
C ARG A 301 6.48 -11.81 -0.36
N ALA A 302 6.55 -13.12 -0.61
CA ALA A 302 7.80 -13.84 -0.77
C ALA A 302 8.56 -13.40 -2.04
N ALA A 303 7.85 -13.23 -3.17
CA ALA A 303 8.43 -12.71 -4.41
C ALA A 303 9.04 -11.33 -4.20
N LEU A 304 8.33 -10.49 -3.46
CA LEU A 304 8.78 -9.15 -3.07
C LEU A 304 10.05 -9.22 -2.17
N SER A 305 10.17 -10.23 -1.31
CA SER A 305 11.22 -10.34 -0.29
C SER A 305 12.44 -11.17 -0.70
N ALA A 306 12.34 -12.02 -1.74
CA ALA A 306 13.39 -12.92 -2.22
C ALA A 306 14.76 -12.26 -2.47
N PRO A 307 14.85 -11.02 -3.02
CA PRO A 307 16.12 -10.34 -3.23
C PRO A 307 16.95 -10.06 -1.97
N ARG A 308 16.32 -10.11 -0.78
CA ARG A 308 16.91 -9.65 0.48
C ARG A 308 17.58 -10.76 1.29
N ARG A 309 17.41 -12.02 0.91
CA ARG A 309 17.86 -13.18 1.68
C ARG A 309 19.37 -13.45 1.60
N THR A 310 20.11 -12.76 0.73
CA THR A 310 21.55 -13.01 0.51
C THR A 310 22.49 -12.33 1.52
N ARG A 311 22.01 -11.44 2.38
CA ARG A 311 22.87 -10.84 3.42
C ARG A 311 22.90 -11.76 4.63
N ARG A 312 24.01 -12.47 4.83
CA ARG A 312 24.31 -13.19 6.08
C ARG A 312 24.11 -12.22 7.25
N ALA A 313 23.19 -12.54 8.16
CA ALA A 313 22.99 -11.75 9.37
C ALA A 313 24.25 -11.88 10.22
N THR A 314 25.05 -10.82 10.28
CA THR A 314 26.19 -10.71 11.19
C THR A 314 25.69 -10.67 12.63
N GLY A 315 25.80 -11.81 13.31
CA GLY A 315 26.35 -11.90 14.67
C GLY A 315 25.73 -11.08 15.79
N ARG A 316 24.40 -11.01 15.94
CA ARG A 316 23.81 -10.73 17.27
C ARG A 316 23.44 -12.05 17.94
N THR A 317 24.31 -12.50 18.83
CA THR A 317 24.11 -13.69 19.66
C THR A 317 23.36 -13.29 20.94
N VAL A 318 22.04 -13.41 20.93
CA VAL A 318 21.27 -13.41 22.19
C VAL A 318 21.51 -14.77 22.84
N ARG A 319 21.91 -14.80 24.12
CA ARG A 319 22.13 -16.06 24.85
C ARG A 319 20.85 -16.90 24.86
N VAL A 320 20.98 -18.21 24.66
CA VAL A 320 19.85 -19.15 24.70
C VAL A 320 19.30 -19.21 26.13
N PRO A 321 17.98 -19.09 26.35
CA PRO A 321 17.41 -19.19 27.69
C PRO A 321 17.50 -20.63 28.20
N ARG A 322 17.77 -20.78 29.51
CA ARG A 322 17.79 -22.10 30.18
C ARG A 322 16.38 -22.69 30.35
N ALA A 323 15.38 -21.83 30.54
CA ALA A 323 14.01 -22.26 30.74
C ALA A 323 13.36 -22.67 29.41
N ARG A 324 12.91 -23.94 29.32
CA ARG A 324 12.29 -24.50 28.11
C ARG A 324 11.10 -23.65 27.61
N TRP A 325 10.34 -23.03 28.51
CA TRP A 325 9.17 -22.24 28.12
C TRP A 325 9.50 -20.94 27.38
N LEU A 326 10.71 -20.40 27.56
CA LEU A 326 11.20 -19.19 26.88
C LEU A 326 11.79 -19.46 25.50
N LEU A 327 11.96 -20.72 25.10
CA LEU A 327 12.62 -21.08 23.84
C LEU A 327 11.90 -20.48 22.61
N VAL A 328 10.56 -20.53 22.60
CA VAL A 328 9.74 -20.01 21.50
C VAL A 328 9.78 -18.47 21.44
N PRO A 329 9.48 -17.73 22.53
CA PRO A 329 9.68 -16.28 22.57
C PRO A 329 11.10 -15.83 22.22
N TRP A 330 12.12 -16.55 22.66
CA TRP A 330 13.51 -16.24 22.31
C TRP A 330 13.81 -16.42 20.82
N ARG A 331 13.31 -17.51 20.21
CA ARG A 331 13.43 -17.73 18.76
C ARG A 331 12.72 -16.63 17.98
N ASP A 332 11.54 -16.23 18.43
CA ASP A 332 10.77 -15.15 17.82
C ASP A 332 11.48 -13.80 17.95
N LEU A 333 12.07 -13.54 19.12
CA LEU A 333 12.87 -12.35 19.38
C LEU A 333 14.05 -12.28 18.42
N LEU A 334 14.79 -13.37 18.23
CA LEU A 334 15.86 -13.43 17.24
C LEU A 334 15.33 -13.21 15.81
N GLY A 335 14.16 -13.75 15.47
CA GLY A 335 13.49 -13.51 14.20
C GLY A 335 13.16 -12.03 13.97
N LEU A 336 12.60 -11.37 14.99
CA LEU A 336 12.25 -9.95 14.99
C LEU A 336 13.50 -9.05 14.96
N LEU A 337 14.56 -9.40 15.69
CA LEU A 337 15.83 -8.68 15.68
C LEU A 337 16.55 -8.81 14.33
N ARG A 338 16.40 -9.94 13.63
CA ARG A 338 16.90 -10.14 12.26
C ARG A 338 16.04 -9.42 11.22
N ALA A 339 14.82 -9.00 11.57
CA ALA A 339 13.89 -8.28 10.71
C ALA A 339 13.43 -6.95 11.34
N PRO A 340 14.36 -6.03 11.68
CA PRO A 340 14.05 -4.84 12.50
C PRO A 340 12.99 -3.93 11.85
N LEU A 341 12.93 -3.90 10.52
CA LEU A 341 11.91 -3.15 9.79
C LEU A 341 10.50 -3.65 10.05
N ARG A 342 10.33 -4.97 10.21
CA ARG A 342 9.03 -5.57 10.47
C ARG A 342 8.58 -5.23 11.88
N THR A 343 9.48 -5.40 12.86
CA THR A 343 9.24 -5.04 14.26
C THR A 343 8.93 -3.56 14.38
N GLY A 344 9.77 -2.69 13.79
CA GLY A 344 9.55 -1.25 13.77
C GLY A 344 8.22 -0.87 13.10
N SER A 345 7.86 -1.51 11.98
CA SER A 345 6.56 -1.26 11.33
C SER A 345 5.37 -1.71 12.17
N GLY A 346 5.49 -2.84 12.89
CA GLY A 346 4.43 -3.32 13.79
C GLY A 346 4.23 -2.37 14.96
N VAL A 347 5.31 -1.93 15.61
CA VAL A 347 5.28 -0.95 16.70
C VAL A 347 4.78 0.42 16.21
N ALA A 348 5.21 0.86 15.02
CA ALA A 348 4.72 2.12 14.44
C ALA A 348 3.21 2.08 14.13
N LEU A 349 2.71 0.99 13.53
CA LEU A 349 1.27 0.79 13.31
C LEU A 349 0.49 0.73 14.62
N TRP A 350 1.08 0.18 15.68
CA TRP A 350 0.50 0.21 17.01
C TRP A 350 0.46 1.63 17.58
N GLY A 351 1.52 2.41 17.43
CA GLY A 351 1.51 3.83 17.79
C GLY A 351 0.40 4.61 17.07
N VAL A 352 0.18 4.33 15.78
CA VAL A 352 -0.97 4.88 15.02
C VAL A 352 -2.30 4.45 15.62
N THR A 353 -2.42 3.19 16.03
CA THR A 353 -3.63 2.67 16.69
C THR A 353 -3.94 3.44 17.97
N VAL A 354 -2.93 3.64 18.81
CA VAL A 354 -3.06 4.40 20.06
C VAL A 354 -3.41 5.87 19.79
N ALA A 355 -2.77 6.51 18.80
CA ALA A 355 -3.07 7.89 18.43
C ALA A 355 -4.50 8.06 17.88
N LEU A 356 -4.96 7.13 17.04
CA LEU A 356 -6.33 7.13 16.50
C LEU A 356 -7.38 6.90 17.59
N LEU A 357 -7.08 6.02 18.57
CA LEU A 357 -7.93 5.84 19.74
C LEU A 357 -8.00 7.10 20.60
N ALA A 358 -6.86 7.73 20.87
CA ALA A 358 -6.78 8.96 21.66
C ALA A 358 -7.54 10.14 21.02
N ALA A 359 -7.75 10.12 19.71
CA ALA A 359 -8.56 11.12 19.02
C ALA A 359 -10.05 11.06 19.37
N GLY A 360 -10.55 9.96 19.96
CA GLY A 360 -11.91 9.85 20.49
C GLY A 360 -13.04 9.82 19.45
N HIS A 361 -12.73 9.77 18.15
CA HIS A 361 -13.73 9.77 17.08
C HIS A 361 -14.10 8.33 16.64
N PRO A 362 -15.38 7.97 16.44
CA PRO A 362 -15.78 6.60 16.11
C PRO A 362 -15.14 6.06 14.82
N ALA A 363 -15.06 6.89 13.78
CA ALA A 363 -14.36 6.52 12.54
C ALA A 363 -12.84 6.30 12.75
N ALA A 364 -12.22 7.07 13.66
CA ALA A 364 -10.82 6.86 14.04
C ALA A 364 -10.67 5.55 14.83
N GLY A 365 -11.64 5.22 15.68
CA GLY A 365 -11.70 3.94 16.38
C GLY A 365 -11.74 2.75 15.43
N VAL A 366 -12.54 2.81 14.35
CA VAL A 366 -12.57 1.75 13.32
C VAL A 366 -11.23 1.65 12.60
N ALA A 367 -10.63 2.80 12.23
CA ALA A 367 -9.29 2.82 11.65
C ALA A 367 -8.24 2.24 12.62
N ALA A 368 -8.37 2.53 13.92
CA ALA A 368 -7.52 2.02 14.99
C ALA A 368 -7.60 0.50 15.09
N LEU A 369 -8.80 -0.08 15.02
CA LEU A 369 -9.00 -1.53 14.97
C LEU A 369 -8.25 -2.18 13.81
N VAL A 370 -8.34 -1.58 12.62
CA VAL A 370 -7.64 -2.07 11.43
C VAL A 370 -6.13 -1.94 11.60
N THR A 371 -5.61 -0.79 12.03
CA THR A 371 -4.16 -0.60 12.23
C THR A 371 -3.62 -1.49 13.36
N GLY A 372 -4.42 -1.75 14.39
CA GLY A 372 -4.07 -2.61 15.52
C GLY A 372 -3.97 -4.07 15.09
N TYR A 373 -4.92 -4.55 14.28
CA TYR A 373 -4.83 -5.88 13.67
C TYR A 373 -3.61 -5.99 12.76
N LEU A 374 -3.34 -4.98 11.93
CA LEU A 374 -2.17 -4.96 11.06
C LEU A 374 -0.86 -4.97 11.87
N ALA A 375 -0.79 -4.24 12.98
CA ALA A 375 0.34 -4.25 13.91
C ALA A 375 0.57 -5.65 14.48
N ALA A 376 -0.48 -6.27 15.03
CA ALA A 376 -0.47 -7.64 15.53
C ALA A 376 -0.02 -8.64 14.44
N ALA A 377 -0.58 -8.53 13.23
CA ALA A 377 -0.25 -9.39 12.10
C ALA A 377 1.21 -9.26 11.63
N GLN A 378 1.84 -8.08 11.76
CA GLN A 378 3.27 -7.93 11.46
C GLN A 378 4.15 -8.61 12.51
N LEU A 379 3.78 -8.54 13.80
CA LEU A 379 4.56 -9.10 14.90
C LEU A 379 4.40 -10.62 15.03
N VAL A 380 3.26 -11.19 14.65
CA VAL A 380 2.96 -12.65 14.69
C VAL A 380 3.58 -13.42 13.52
N GLU A 381 4.38 -12.79 12.64
CA GLU A 381 5.02 -13.48 11.52
C GLU A 381 5.82 -14.74 11.89
N PRO A 382 6.58 -14.80 13.01
CA PRO A 382 7.26 -16.03 13.38
C PRO A 382 6.31 -17.25 13.48
N ALA A 383 5.11 -17.04 14.03
CA ALA A 383 4.06 -18.06 14.10
C ALA A 383 3.62 -18.54 12.71
N ARG A 384 3.58 -17.62 11.74
CA ARG A 384 3.24 -17.90 10.34
C ARG A 384 4.35 -18.68 9.63
N LEU A 385 5.60 -18.34 9.86
CA LEU A 385 6.73 -19.06 9.25
C LEU A 385 6.84 -20.50 9.77
N GLU A 386 6.36 -20.75 10.98
CA GLU A 386 6.25 -22.10 11.52
C GLU A 386 5.04 -22.84 10.94
N SER A 387 3.89 -22.18 10.78
CA SER A 387 2.71 -22.83 10.16
C SER A 387 2.93 -23.19 8.69
N GLU A 388 3.83 -22.46 7.99
CA GLU A 388 4.21 -22.73 6.61
C GLU A 388 5.26 -23.85 6.48
N ASN A 389 5.99 -24.20 7.55
CA ASN A 389 6.95 -25.31 7.54
C ASN A 389 6.79 -26.15 8.82
N HIS A 390 6.04 -27.24 8.70
CA HIS A 390 5.73 -28.15 9.79
C HIS A 390 6.96 -28.77 10.46
N GLU A 391 8.06 -28.97 9.72
CA GLU A 391 9.31 -29.54 10.24
C GLU A 391 9.91 -28.67 11.35
N ARG A 392 9.72 -27.35 11.29
CA ARG A 392 10.26 -26.40 12.29
C ARG A 392 9.61 -26.52 13.66
N GLY A 393 8.35 -26.96 13.69
CA GLY A 393 7.59 -27.17 14.92
C GLY A 393 7.66 -28.61 15.41
N ALA A 394 7.91 -29.58 14.52
CA ALA A 394 7.90 -31.01 14.83
C ALA A 394 8.95 -31.42 15.88
N ALA A 395 10.09 -30.72 15.92
CA ALA A 395 11.16 -30.98 16.89
C ALA A 395 10.93 -30.34 18.27
N LEU A 396 9.83 -29.60 18.48
CA LEU A 396 9.54 -28.92 19.74
C LEU A 396 8.62 -29.77 20.63
N PRO A 397 8.81 -29.77 21.96
CA PRO A 397 8.08 -30.64 22.88
C PRO A 397 6.64 -30.17 23.18
N TRP A 398 6.07 -29.27 22.38
CA TRP A 398 4.75 -28.68 22.64
C TRP A 398 3.73 -29.07 21.57
N PRO A 399 2.47 -29.34 21.95
CA PRO A 399 1.41 -29.56 20.97
C PRO A 399 1.18 -28.28 20.17
N ARG A 400 0.74 -28.42 18.91
CA ARG A 400 0.59 -27.30 17.97
C ARG A 400 -0.27 -26.16 18.53
N GLY A 401 -1.32 -26.49 19.29
CA GLY A 401 -2.18 -25.51 19.97
C GLY A 401 -1.44 -24.67 21.02
N ALA A 402 -0.64 -25.30 21.88
CA ALA A 402 0.15 -24.59 22.89
C ALA A 402 1.27 -23.76 22.24
N LEU A 403 1.88 -24.29 21.18
CA LEU A 403 2.88 -23.59 20.39
C LEU A 403 2.31 -22.31 19.76
N ALA A 404 1.05 -22.34 19.31
CA ALA A 404 0.34 -21.17 18.78
C ALA A 404 0.25 -20.03 19.80
N LEU A 405 -0.16 -20.36 21.03
CA LEU A 405 -0.30 -19.38 22.10
C LEU A 405 1.05 -18.81 22.53
N ARG A 406 2.10 -19.65 22.53
CA ARG A 406 3.47 -19.21 22.88
C ARG A 406 4.04 -18.20 21.89
N HIS A 407 3.71 -18.35 20.61
CA HIS A 407 4.07 -17.38 19.58
C HIS A 407 3.37 -16.01 19.73
N ALA A 408 2.28 -15.93 20.50
CA ALA A 408 1.61 -14.68 20.80
C ALA A 408 2.23 -13.91 21.99
N LEU A 409 3.06 -14.57 22.82
CA LEU A 409 3.62 -13.97 24.04
C LEU A 409 4.51 -12.76 23.75
N LEU A 410 5.48 -12.89 22.82
CA LEU A 410 6.41 -11.80 22.52
C LEU A 410 5.71 -10.63 21.80
N PRO A 411 4.88 -10.84 20.76
CA PRO A 411 4.04 -9.77 20.20
C PRO A 411 3.15 -9.09 21.25
N GLY A 412 2.53 -9.86 22.15
CA GLY A 412 1.71 -9.34 23.25
C GLY A 412 2.49 -8.46 24.20
N ALA A 413 3.65 -8.93 24.67
CA ALA A 413 4.52 -8.13 25.52
C ALA A 413 4.95 -6.83 24.83
N LEU A 414 5.34 -6.86 23.55
CA LEU A 414 5.73 -5.66 22.81
C LEU A 414 4.58 -4.64 22.69
N LEU A 415 3.38 -5.09 22.32
CA LEU A 415 2.22 -4.20 22.19
C LEU A 415 1.78 -3.63 23.55
N LEU A 416 1.73 -4.44 24.60
CA LEU A 416 1.39 -3.99 25.96
C LEU A 416 2.42 -2.99 26.50
N LEU A 417 3.72 -3.30 26.40
CA LEU A 417 4.79 -2.38 26.85
C LEU A 417 4.78 -1.06 26.07
N SER A 418 4.51 -1.11 24.77
CA SER A 418 4.39 0.12 23.96
C SER A 418 3.11 0.93 24.24
N SER A 419 2.10 0.32 24.90
CA SER A 419 0.88 1.00 25.32
C SER A 419 0.97 1.63 26.70
N ALA A 420 1.85 1.11 27.57
CA ALA A 420 1.97 1.52 28.97
C ALA A 420 2.09 3.06 29.17
N PRO A 421 2.96 3.80 28.45
CA PRO A 421 3.06 5.26 28.64
C PRO A 421 1.85 6.04 28.11
N LEU A 422 0.96 5.40 27.34
CA LEU A 422 -0.14 6.05 26.62
C LEU A 422 -1.52 5.59 27.12
N VAL A 423 -1.58 4.76 28.17
CA VAL A 423 -2.83 4.17 28.67
C VAL A 423 -3.84 5.23 29.12
N ALA A 424 -3.36 6.35 29.65
CA ALA A 424 -4.21 7.48 30.06
C ALA A 424 -4.96 8.11 28.89
N PHE A 425 -4.39 8.07 27.68
CA PHE A 425 -4.98 8.64 26.47
C PHE A 425 -5.81 7.62 25.67
N ALA A 426 -5.48 6.33 25.80
CA ALA A 426 -6.14 5.25 25.06
C ALA A 426 -6.30 3.99 25.94
N PRO A 427 -7.19 4.00 26.96
CA PRO A 427 -7.30 2.93 27.95
C PRO A 427 -7.74 1.58 27.36
N LEU A 428 -8.39 1.60 26.18
CA LEU A 428 -8.82 0.38 25.47
C LEU A 428 -7.69 -0.32 24.71
N ALA A 429 -6.62 0.39 24.34
CA ALA A 429 -5.52 -0.16 23.56
C ALA A 429 -4.93 -1.46 24.16
N PRO A 430 -4.53 -1.52 25.46
CA PRO A 430 -4.02 -2.76 26.04
C PRO A 430 -5.07 -3.87 26.08
N ALA A 431 -6.35 -3.55 26.31
CA ALA A 431 -7.43 -4.53 26.40
C ALA A 431 -7.73 -5.20 25.05
N TRP A 432 -7.47 -4.51 23.93
CA TRP A 432 -7.62 -5.06 22.58
C TRP A 432 -6.49 -6.03 22.18
N VAL A 433 -5.33 -5.98 22.83
CA VAL A 433 -4.14 -6.76 22.43
C VAL A 433 -4.43 -8.26 22.31
N PRO A 434 -5.09 -8.94 23.28
CA PRO A 434 -5.36 -10.37 23.16
C PRO A 434 -6.28 -10.71 21.98
N ALA A 435 -7.31 -9.90 21.71
CA ALA A 435 -8.24 -10.10 20.60
C ALA A 435 -7.55 -9.95 19.24
N LEU A 436 -6.79 -8.86 19.05
CA LEU A 436 -6.08 -8.59 17.80
C LEU A 436 -4.98 -9.63 17.54
N LEU A 437 -4.28 -10.09 18.58
CA LEU A 437 -3.30 -11.18 18.47
C LEU A 437 -3.95 -12.53 18.18
N GLY A 438 -5.08 -12.84 18.79
CA GLY A 438 -5.85 -14.03 18.47
C GLY A 438 -6.28 -14.03 17.00
N ALA A 439 -6.85 -12.92 16.51
CA ALA A 439 -7.22 -12.76 15.10
C ALA A 439 -6.02 -12.93 14.15
N ALA A 440 -4.90 -12.29 14.46
CA ALA A 440 -3.65 -12.39 13.70
C ALA A 440 -3.10 -13.83 13.71
N SER A 441 -3.18 -14.53 14.84
CA SER A 441 -2.67 -15.90 15.00
C SER A 441 -3.52 -16.93 14.26
N VAL A 442 -4.85 -16.80 14.30
CA VAL A 442 -5.77 -17.59 13.45
C VAL A 442 -5.45 -17.36 11.98
N SER A 443 -5.23 -16.09 11.58
CA SER A 443 -4.90 -15.72 10.20
C SER A 443 -3.54 -16.31 9.76
N ALA A 444 -2.57 -16.38 10.67
CA ALA A 444 -1.26 -16.99 10.43
C ALA A 444 -1.35 -18.52 10.24
N ARG A 445 -2.31 -19.18 10.91
CA ARG A 445 -2.47 -20.65 10.93
C ARG A 445 -3.59 -21.18 10.03
N ARG A 446 -4.06 -20.39 9.07
CA ARG A 446 -5.16 -20.78 8.15
C ARG A 446 -4.89 -21.99 7.23
N GLY A 447 -3.65 -22.47 7.14
CA GLY A 447 -3.28 -23.56 6.22
C GLY A 447 -3.17 -23.11 4.75
N ALA A 448 -3.04 -24.08 3.84
CA ALA A 448 -3.19 -23.86 2.40
C ALA A 448 -4.67 -23.59 2.07
N MET A 449 -4.92 -22.73 1.08
CA MET A 449 -6.30 -22.49 0.64
C MET A 449 -6.81 -23.72 -0.11
N PRO A 450 -7.97 -24.29 0.27
CA PRO A 450 -8.55 -25.40 -0.47
C PRO A 450 -8.77 -25.02 -1.94
N ALA A 451 -8.51 -25.94 -2.87
CA ALA A 451 -8.73 -25.71 -4.29
C ALA A 451 -10.19 -25.37 -4.61
N SER A 452 -11.14 -25.92 -3.84
CA SER A 452 -12.57 -25.59 -3.96
C SER A 452 -12.87 -24.11 -3.71
N VAL A 453 -12.20 -23.47 -2.75
CA VAL A 453 -12.35 -22.03 -2.46
C VAL A 453 -11.76 -21.18 -3.59
N LEU A 454 -10.68 -21.65 -4.24
CA LEU A 454 -10.06 -20.97 -5.39
C LEU A 454 -10.93 -21.04 -6.64
N LEU A 455 -11.50 -22.21 -6.93
CA LEU A 455 -12.34 -22.45 -8.10
C LEU A 455 -13.71 -21.81 -7.96
N GLY A 456 -14.18 -21.60 -6.72
CA GLY A 456 -15.46 -20.99 -6.44
C GLY A 456 -16.65 -21.79 -6.99
N THR A 457 -17.78 -21.12 -7.07
CA THR A 457 -18.96 -21.58 -7.79
C THR A 457 -19.30 -20.58 -8.89
N GLN A 458 -19.58 -21.08 -10.09
CA GLN A 458 -20.08 -20.25 -11.18
C GLN A 458 -21.52 -19.87 -10.87
N THR A 459 -21.81 -18.57 -10.81
CA THR A 459 -23.14 -18.02 -10.60
C THR A 459 -23.52 -17.15 -11.81
N PRO A 460 -24.81 -16.77 -11.97
CA PRO A 460 -25.20 -15.79 -12.99
C PRO A 460 -24.45 -14.45 -12.89
N LEU A 461 -23.92 -14.12 -11.70
CA LEU A 461 -23.10 -12.92 -11.44
C LEU A 461 -21.60 -13.14 -11.68
N GLY A 462 -21.19 -14.33 -12.12
CA GLY A 462 -19.81 -14.74 -12.37
C GLY A 462 -19.25 -15.73 -11.33
N ASP A 463 -17.94 -15.93 -11.39
CA ASP A 463 -17.20 -16.81 -10.49
C ASP A 463 -17.10 -16.21 -9.08
N THR A 464 -17.57 -16.94 -8.06
CA THR A 464 -17.50 -16.52 -6.65
C THR A 464 -16.14 -16.78 -6.00
N GLY A 465 -15.22 -17.50 -6.66
CA GLY A 465 -13.91 -17.88 -6.14
C GLY A 465 -13.12 -16.73 -5.51
N PRO A 466 -12.97 -15.56 -6.18
CA PRO A 466 -12.27 -14.40 -5.60
C PRO A 466 -12.89 -13.90 -4.30
N ILE A 467 -14.22 -13.92 -4.19
CA ILE A 467 -14.95 -13.48 -2.98
C ILE A 467 -14.76 -14.51 -1.87
N GLN A 468 -14.91 -15.81 -2.17
CA GLN A 468 -14.67 -16.88 -1.21
C GLN A 468 -13.23 -16.87 -0.69
N ALA A 469 -12.25 -16.65 -1.57
CA ALA A 469 -10.84 -16.49 -1.21
C ALA A 469 -10.63 -15.27 -0.31
N ALA A 470 -11.28 -14.14 -0.58
CA ALA A 470 -11.22 -12.96 0.27
C ALA A 470 -11.78 -13.25 1.68
N PHE A 471 -12.95 -13.90 1.78
CA PHE A 471 -13.52 -14.33 3.05
C PHE A 471 -12.61 -15.32 3.78
N TRP A 472 -12.01 -16.29 3.08
CA TRP A 472 -11.07 -17.24 3.66
C TRP A 472 -9.84 -16.54 4.26
N LEU A 473 -9.29 -15.56 3.54
CA LEU A 473 -8.15 -14.76 3.98
C LEU A 473 -8.50 -13.81 5.14
N ALA A 474 -9.73 -13.30 5.17
CA ALA A 474 -10.19 -12.30 6.12
C ALA A 474 -11.08 -12.86 7.25
N ARG A 475 -11.29 -14.19 7.34
CA ARG A 475 -12.23 -14.81 8.29
C ARG A 475 -12.05 -14.36 9.74
N ALA A 476 -10.80 -14.21 10.18
CA ALA A 476 -10.50 -13.82 11.56
C ALA A 476 -10.73 -12.32 11.82
N PRO A 477 -10.17 -11.39 11.01
CA PRO A 477 -10.49 -9.97 11.20
C PRO A 477 -11.98 -9.66 10.98
N LEU A 478 -12.67 -10.35 10.07
CA LEU A 478 -14.12 -10.16 9.85
C LEU A 478 -14.99 -10.56 11.04
N LEU A 479 -14.51 -11.43 11.93
CA LEU A 479 -15.23 -11.78 13.16
C LEU A 479 -14.78 -10.91 14.34
N VAL A 480 -13.47 -10.72 14.51
CA VAL A 480 -12.93 -10.06 15.70
C VAL A 480 -13.06 -8.54 15.65
N LEU A 481 -12.85 -7.89 14.50
CA LEU A 481 -12.94 -6.43 14.43
C LEU A 481 -14.37 -5.93 14.69
N PRO A 482 -15.42 -6.48 14.07
CA PRO A 482 -16.80 -6.09 14.38
C PRO A 482 -17.17 -6.38 15.83
N ALA A 483 -16.69 -7.48 16.41
CA ALA A 483 -16.93 -7.79 17.83
C ALA A 483 -16.32 -6.75 18.78
N LEU A 484 -15.27 -6.02 18.36
CA LEU A 484 -14.68 -4.93 19.15
C LEU A 484 -15.34 -3.56 18.90
N VAL A 485 -16.13 -3.39 17.85
CA VAL A 485 -16.81 -2.10 17.54
C VAL A 485 -17.68 -1.58 18.70
N PRO A 486 -18.45 -2.39 19.45
CA PRO A 486 -19.22 -1.90 20.59
C PRO A 486 -18.37 -1.16 21.65
N THR A 487 -17.10 -1.53 21.80
CA THR A 487 -16.17 -0.88 22.75
C THR A 487 -15.81 0.55 22.35
N LEU A 488 -15.99 0.91 21.08
CA LEU A 488 -15.81 2.27 20.56
C LEU A 488 -17.04 3.15 20.78
N LEU A 489 -18.22 2.53 20.94
CA LEU A 489 -19.50 3.22 21.04
C LEU A 489 -19.97 3.39 22.49
N SER A 490 -19.29 2.75 23.45
CA SER A 490 -19.80 2.58 24.81
C SER A 490 -19.83 3.84 25.67
N GLY A 491 -19.21 4.95 25.25
CA GLY A 491 -19.39 6.36 25.68
C GLY A 491 -19.36 6.75 27.17
N VAL A 492 -19.55 5.82 28.10
CA VAL A 492 -20.06 6.08 29.45
C VAL A 492 -19.30 5.29 30.52
N SER A 493 -18.65 4.15 30.19
CA SER A 493 -17.75 3.45 31.11
C SER A 493 -16.69 2.62 30.38
N THR A 494 -15.43 2.76 30.78
CA THR A 494 -14.29 2.02 30.21
C THR A 494 -14.24 0.57 30.71
N ALA A 495 -14.73 0.29 31.93
CA ALA A 495 -14.71 -1.05 32.53
C ALA A 495 -15.47 -2.13 31.72
N PRO A 496 -16.74 -1.93 31.30
CA PRO A 496 -17.45 -2.94 30.50
C PRO A 496 -16.81 -3.13 29.12
N ALA A 497 -16.29 -2.05 28.52
CA ALA A 497 -15.57 -2.11 27.24
C ALA A 497 -14.26 -2.91 27.34
N VAL A 498 -13.52 -2.76 28.45
CA VAL A 498 -12.33 -3.56 28.76
C VAL A 498 -12.71 -5.02 28.97
N ALA A 499 -13.73 -5.31 29.81
CA ALA A 499 -14.18 -6.67 30.07
C ALA A 499 -14.63 -7.38 28.78
N TRP A 500 -15.41 -6.70 27.94
CA TRP A 500 -15.82 -7.21 26.63
C TRP A 500 -14.62 -7.47 25.71
N SER A 501 -13.66 -6.54 25.64
CA SER A 501 -12.44 -6.71 24.84
C SER A 501 -11.63 -7.94 25.26
N LEU A 502 -11.52 -8.17 26.57
CA LEU A 502 -10.84 -9.34 27.14
C LEU A 502 -11.61 -10.64 26.85
N ALA A 503 -12.94 -10.62 26.91
CA ALA A 503 -13.77 -11.77 26.55
C ALA A 503 -13.62 -12.15 25.07
N VAL A 504 -13.68 -11.16 24.16
CA VAL A 504 -13.39 -11.35 22.73
C VAL A 504 -11.94 -11.86 22.55
N GLY A 505 -11.02 -11.34 23.34
CA GLY A 505 -9.62 -11.78 23.41
C GLY A 505 -9.46 -13.25 23.76
N ALA A 506 -10.11 -13.69 24.83
CA ALA A 506 -10.12 -15.08 25.26
C ALA A 506 -10.69 -16.00 24.17
N ALA A 507 -11.82 -15.61 23.57
CA ALA A 507 -12.45 -16.36 22.47
C ALA A 507 -11.55 -16.46 21.23
N ALA A 508 -10.84 -15.38 20.86
CA ALA A 508 -9.92 -15.40 19.72
C ALA A 508 -8.68 -16.27 19.97
N LEU A 509 -8.18 -16.31 21.21
CA LEU A 509 -7.05 -17.16 21.61
C LEU A 509 -7.45 -18.64 21.71
N THR A 510 -8.64 -18.96 22.22
CA THR A 510 -9.17 -20.34 22.19
C THR A 510 -9.39 -20.82 20.77
N TRP A 511 -9.92 -19.96 19.89
CA TRP A 511 -10.05 -20.25 18.45
C TRP A 511 -8.68 -20.50 17.79
N THR A 512 -7.64 -19.74 18.17
CA THR A 512 -6.26 -19.96 17.73
C THR A 512 -5.78 -21.36 18.13
N ARG A 513 -5.97 -21.75 19.39
CA ARG A 513 -5.59 -23.06 19.92
C ARG A 513 -6.30 -24.20 19.18
N ALA A 514 -7.62 -24.08 18.97
CA ALA A 514 -8.45 -25.07 18.29
C ALA A 514 -8.14 -25.17 16.79
N SER A 515 -7.86 -24.05 16.11
CA SER A 515 -7.47 -24.07 14.69
C SER A 515 -6.11 -24.75 14.49
N ALA A 516 -5.18 -24.55 15.42
CA ALA A 516 -3.86 -25.17 15.37
C ALA A 516 -3.90 -26.69 15.59
N SER A 517 -4.80 -27.20 16.44
CA SER A 517 -4.93 -28.63 16.68
C SER A 517 -5.54 -29.40 15.49
N ARG A 518 -6.50 -28.80 14.76
CA ARG A 518 -7.14 -29.43 13.58
C ARG A 518 -6.26 -29.53 12.34
N SER A 519 -5.15 -28.79 12.32
CA SER A 519 -4.20 -28.80 11.20
C SER A 519 -3.15 -29.92 11.31
N ALA A 520 -3.13 -30.64 12.43
CA ALA A 520 -2.38 -31.89 12.62
C ALA A 520 -3.15 -33.04 12.01
#